data_AF-A0A0S8GRV3-F1
#
_entry.id   AF-A0A0S8GRV3-F1
#
_cell.length_a   1.000
_cell.length_b   1.000
_cell.length_c   1.000
_cell.angle_alpha   90.00
_cell.angle_beta   90.00
_cell.angle_gamma   90.00
#
_symmetry.space_group_name_H-M   'P 1'
#
loop_
_entity.id
_entity.type
_entity.pdbx_description
1 polymer ?
#
loop_
_entity_poly.entity_id
_entity_poly.type
_entity_poly.pdbx_seq_one_letter_code
_entity_poly.pdbx_strand_id
1 'polypeptide(L)'
;MISGGFHFQSSNARIIRVPGDSSTIQAGINGASGGDTVLVSKGLYYERINFLGKRILVASNFIFDQDTNTIDSTIIDADADLKAQNLGIIGTSDTGSVVCFLSGEDSESRISGFTIRNGWGFEYSEWSSGGGIVCFSSSPQISYNKIVNNIAFYGGGICCLNVDSSPLIIGNRFVENHAAIGGAILCESSSPLIIDNVFLDNHANNKGGAIFFKICSPIIINNHMEKNTTDGYGGGICGHSGSLTLLENRIIQNSCMTKGGGLYCAALFSAVIGNNLFYKNSAQNGGGIYSYNCSSFILNNAIVENSSTQGAGGILCDGSVYHNNIIGFSPAGEGIRCENNSTPFISYNDLWSNASGNFSGCPAGVGDTSWGGNFNGTRSDSFYNIIRDPLFVDAVNFKPSCNSPCVDAGDPSYSVPPDSGGCRIDMGFQEYPYILGDANSDGSISPYSFKHIKPGRHLALKGSVTIGDVLFMVNYLFVDGIPPCPFHSADTNCDGAVNIADIVCLLNYLFCQGPLPC
;
A
#
# COMPACT_ATOMS: atom_id res chain seq x y z
N MET A 1 -30.17 55.36 10.99
CA MET A 1 -30.58 54.14 11.73
C MET A 1 -30.99 53.14 10.66
N ILE A 2 -30.24 52.10 10.34
CA ILE A 2 -29.84 50.97 11.19
C ILE A 2 -28.42 50.53 10.81
N SER A 3 -27.53 50.47 11.80
CA SER A 3 -26.25 49.78 11.74
C SER A 3 -26.47 48.29 11.97
N GLY A 4 -26.29 47.47 10.93
CA GLY A 4 -26.19 46.01 11.06
C GLY A 4 -24.73 45.61 10.92
N GLY A 5 -23.97 45.67 12.00
CA GLY A 5 -22.61 45.14 12.04
C GLY A 5 -22.65 43.63 11.90
N PHE A 6 -22.11 43.10 10.81
CA PHE A 6 -21.72 41.70 10.73
C PHE A 6 -20.56 41.51 11.71
N HIS A 7 -20.85 41.03 12.91
CA HIS A 7 -19.84 40.45 13.78
C HIS A 7 -19.36 39.15 13.15
N PHE A 8 -18.29 39.23 12.36
CA PHE A 8 -17.36 38.11 12.26
C PHE A 8 -16.73 37.96 13.65
N GLN A 9 -17.29 37.11 14.50
CA GLN A 9 -16.51 36.55 15.59
C GLN A 9 -15.44 35.66 14.94
N SER A 10 -14.27 36.25 14.73
CA SER A 10 -13.01 35.52 14.70
C SER A 10 -12.89 34.80 16.06
N SER A 11 -13.40 33.58 16.18
CA SER A 11 -13.07 32.74 17.32
C SER A 11 -11.57 32.43 17.21
N ASN A 12 -10.75 33.10 18.01
CA ASN A 12 -9.38 32.66 18.19
C ASN A 12 -9.45 31.24 18.76
N ALA A 13 -9.06 30.26 17.96
CA ALA A 13 -8.88 28.88 18.41
C ALA A 13 -8.05 28.87 19.70
N ARG A 14 -8.59 28.30 20.77
CA ARG A 14 -7.88 28.23 22.06
C ARG A 14 -7.20 26.88 22.23
N ILE A 15 -6.14 26.87 23.03
CA ILE A 15 -5.51 25.64 23.51
C ILE A 15 -6.01 25.39 24.93
N ILE A 16 -6.61 24.22 25.16
CA ILE A 16 -7.06 23.73 26.46
C ILE A 16 -6.08 22.63 26.87
N ARG A 17 -5.28 22.87 27.91
CA ARG A 17 -4.26 21.92 28.39
C ARG A 17 -4.89 20.89 29.30
N VAL A 18 -4.57 19.62 29.10
CA VAL A 18 -4.94 18.53 30.01
C VAL A 18 -3.66 17.94 30.59
N PRO A 19 -3.50 17.87 31.93
CA PRO A 19 -4.49 18.17 32.98
C PRO A 19 -4.54 19.64 33.47
N GLY A 20 -3.82 20.57 32.81
CA GLY A 20 -3.58 21.93 33.34
C GLY A 20 -4.82 22.83 33.46
N ASP A 21 -5.59 22.95 32.39
CA ASP A 21 -6.82 23.76 32.31
C ASP A 21 -8.08 22.91 32.59
N SER A 22 -8.03 21.61 32.29
CA SER A 22 -9.09 20.62 32.54
C SER A 22 -8.48 19.36 33.15
N SER A 23 -9.11 18.77 34.16
CA SER A 23 -8.59 17.59 34.86
C SER A 23 -8.59 16.29 34.04
N THR A 24 -9.47 16.19 33.03
CA THR A 24 -9.61 15.02 32.15
C THR A 24 -9.70 15.46 30.68
N ILE A 25 -9.44 14.52 29.76
CA ILE A 25 -9.55 14.75 28.32
C ILE A 25 -11.00 15.08 27.97
N GLN A 26 -11.96 14.29 28.47
CA GLN A 26 -13.38 14.56 28.19
C GLN A 26 -13.83 15.93 28.73
N ALA A 27 -13.34 16.37 29.89
CA ALA A 27 -13.63 17.72 30.39
C ALA A 27 -13.06 18.81 29.48
N GLY A 28 -11.87 18.59 28.89
CA GLY A 28 -11.30 19.43 27.84
C GLY A 28 -12.22 19.52 26.62
N ILE A 29 -12.67 18.38 26.10
CA ILE A 29 -13.61 18.30 24.96
C ILE A 29 -14.93 19.02 25.28
N ASN A 30 -15.50 18.78 26.46
CA ASN A 30 -16.76 19.40 26.90
C ASN A 30 -16.65 20.93 26.90
N GLY A 31 -15.51 21.48 27.35
CA GLY A 31 -15.26 22.91 27.33
C GLY A 31 -14.98 23.49 25.94
N ALA A 32 -14.43 22.70 25.01
CA ALA A 32 -13.95 23.17 23.71
C ALA A 32 -15.07 23.65 22.77
N SER A 33 -14.77 24.62 21.92
CA SER A 33 -15.61 25.10 20.82
C SER A 33 -14.95 24.78 19.47
N GLY A 34 -15.70 24.87 18.36
CA GLY A 34 -15.15 24.55 17.03
C GLY A 34 -13.88 25.35 16.72
N GLY A 35 -12.84 24.66 16.25
CA GLY A 35 -11.50 25.18 15.99
C GLY A 35 -10.53 25.08 17.17
N ASP A 36 -10.99 24.80 18.40
CA ASP A 36 -10.11 24.65 19.57
C ASP A 36 -9.21 23.41 19.49
N THR A 37 -8.13 23.43 20.28
CA THR A 37 -7.26 22.28 20.52
C THR A 37 -7.33 21.85 21.99
N VAL A 38 -7.63 20.58 22.24
CA VAL A 38 -7.42 19.92 23.54
C VAL A 38 -6.03 19.28 23.50
N LEU A 39 -5.06 19.92 24.16
CA LEU A 39 -3.65 19.52 24.17
C LEU A 39 -3.34 18.71 25.44
N VAL A 40 -3.02 17.44 25.25
CA VAL A 40 -2.84 16.47 26.34
C VAL A 40 -1.35 16.26 26.61
N SER A 41 -0.97 16.42 27.88
CA SER A 41 0.39 16.15 28.34
C SER A 41 0.63 14.64 28.47
N LYS A 42 1.90 14.22 28.48
CA LYS A 42 2.25 12.82 28.77
C LYS A 42 1.60 12.34 30.08
N GLY A 43 1.08 11.14 30.08
CA GLY A 43 0.33 10.57 31.19
C GLY A 43 -0.49 9.36 30.79
N LEU A 44 -1.02 8.67 31.81
CA LEU A 44 -1.99 7.60 31.66
C LEU A 44 -3.37 8.13 32.04
N TYR A 45 -4.30 8.09 31.08
CA TYR A 45 -5.65 8.59 31.20
C TYR A 45 -6.62 7.42 31.08
N TYR A 46 -7.22 7.03 32.21
CA TYR A 46 -8.29 6.04 32.23
C TYR A 46 -9.61 6.71 31.85
N GLU A 47 -9.87 6.79 30.55
CA GLU A 47 -10.98 7.52 29.98
C GLU A 47 -11.52 6.82 28.73
N ARG A 48 -12.80 7.06 28.46
CA ARG A 48 -13.47 6.72 27.21
C ARG A 48 -14.12 8.00 26.71
N ILE A 49 -13.58 8.54 25.63
CA ILE A 49 -13.87 9.92 25.20
C ILE A 49 -14.84 9.93 24.02
N ASN A 50 -15.69 10.95 23.96
CA ASN A 50 -16.62 11.22 22.87
C ASN A 50 -16.41 12.66 22.37
N PHE A 51 -16.29 12.82 21.06
CA PHE A 51 -16.10 14.12 20.42
C PHE A 51 -17.37 14.99 20.39
N LEU A 52 -18.56 14.41 20.58
CA LEU A 52 -19.83 15.12 20.70
C LEU A 52 -20.14 16.03 19.49
N GLY A 53 -19.74 15.63 18.29
CA GLY A 53 -19.96 16.39 17.06
C GLY A 53 -19.04 17.60 16.92
N LYS A 54 -18.02 17.74 17.80
CA LYS A 54 -17.17 18.93 17.84
C LYS A 54 -16.03 18.86 16.84
N ARG A 55 -15.94 19.92 16.04
CA ARG A 55 -14.86 20.20 15.08
C ARG A 55 -13.61 20.73 15.80
N ILE A 56 -12.91 19.87 16.53
CA ILE A 56 -11.74 20.21 17.35
C ILE A 56 -10.57 19.28 17.07
N LEU A 57 -9.37 19.73 17.45
CA LEU A 57 -8.18 18.88 17.53
C LEU A 57 -8.00 18.37 18.97
N VAL A 58 -8.01 17.07 19.17
CA VAL A 58 -7.51 16.43 20.39
C VAL A 58 -6.14 15.86 20.07
N ALA A 59 -5.08 16.34 20.73
CA ALA A 59 -3.72 15.97 20.39
C ALA A 59 -2.79 15.86 21.59
N SER A 60 -1.78 15.00 21.51
CA SER A 60 -0.63 15.04 22.43
C SER A 60 0.41 16.08 21.97
N ASN A 61 1.51 16.23 22.73
CA ASN A 61 2.63 17.08 22.32
C ASN A 61 3.40 16.55 21.10
N PHE A 62 3.09 15.34 20.60
CA PHE A 62 3.66 14.78 19.37
C PHE A 62 3.57 15.76 18.19
N ILE A 63 2.48 16.54 18.12
CA ILE A 63 2.27 17.51 17.05
C ILE A 63 3.34 18.62 17.00
N PHE A 64 4.09 18.82 18.09
CA PHE A 64 5.18 19.80 18.17
C PHE A 64 6.57 19.17 18.13
N ASP A 65 6.78 18.08 18.86
CA ASP A 65 8.10 17.47 19.02
C ASP A 65 8.44 16.44 17.94
N GLN A 66 7.42 15.85 17.29
CA GLN A 66 7.54 14.74 16.33
C GLN A 66 8.28 13.52 16.89
N ASP A 67 8.32 13.35 18.22
CA ASP A 67 8.95 12.23 18.91
C ASP A 67 7.90 11.13 19.19
N THR A 68 8.09 9.95 18.60
CA THR A 68 7.20 8.80 18.82
C THR A 68 7.14 8.35 20.28
N ASN A 69 8.15 8.66 21.10
CA ASN A 69 8.09 8.40 22.56
C ASN A 69 6.99 9.21 23.25
N THR A 70 6.60 10.37 22.70
CA THR A 70 5.47 11.15 23.20
C THR A 70 4.15 10.42 22.97
N ILE A 71 4.02 9.67 21.87
CA ILE A 71 2.86 8.80 21.61
C ILE A 71 2.81 7.66 22.63
N ASP A 72 3.94 6.99 22.85
CA ASP A 72 4.03 5.86 23.79
C ASP A 72 3.77 6.27 25.25
N SER A 73 3.99 7.54 25.60
CA SER A 73 3.81 8.07 26.95
C SER A 73 2.55 8.91 27.16
N THR A 74 1.71 9.09 26.13
CA THR A 74 0.41 9.77 26.22
C THR A 74 -0.70 8.77 25.91
N ILE A 75 -1.24 8.14 26.94
CA ILE A 75 -2.04 6.91 26.83
C ILE A 75 -3.49 7.21 27.22
N ILE A 76 -4.43 6.88 26.33
CA ILE A 76 -5.85 6.77 26.63
C ILE A 76 -6.19 5.28 26.75
N ASP A 77 -6.65 4.88 27.94
CA ASP A 77 -6.87 3.48 28.31
C ASP A 77 -8.32 3.29 28.76
N ALA A 78 -9.03 2.33 28.16
CA ALA A 78 -10.40 2.01 28.56
C ALA A 78 -10.49 1.19 29.85
N ASP A 79 -9.35 0.78 30.43
CA ASP A 79 -9.21 -0.10 31.59
C ASP A 79 -9.68 -1.54 31.32
N ALA A 80 -8.72 -2.44 31.06
CA ALA A 80 -8.99 -3.84 30.76
C ALA A 80 -9.72 -4.59 31.89
N ASP A 81 -9.56 -4.18 33.15
CA ASP A 81 -10.19 -4.83 34.30
C ASP A 81 -11.71 -4.54 34.35
N LEU A 82 -12.14 -3.39 33.82
CA LEU A 82 -13.56 -3.06 33.69
C LEU A 82 -14.27 -3.98 32.70
N LYS A 83 -13.59 -4.46 31.65
CA LYS A 83 -14.15 -5.46 30.73
C LYS A 83 -14.47 -6.77 31.43
N ALA A 84 -13.57 -7.26 32.29
CA ALA A 84 -13.75 -8.51 33.02
C ALA A 84 -14.91 -8.45 34.03
N GLN A 85 -15.22 -7.23 34.50
CA GLN A 85 -16.33 -6.95 35.41
C GLN A 85 -17.65 -6.70 34.67
N ASN A 86 -17.60 -6.16 33.44
CA ASN A 86 -18.74 -5.94 32.54
C ASN A 86 -19.06 -7.20 31.71
N LEU A 87 -19.45 -8.28 32.37
CA LEU A 87 -20.05 -9.46 31.74
C LEU A 87 -21.37 -9.10 31.04
N GLY A 88 -21.31 -8.73 29.76
CA GLY A 88 -22.41 -8.86 28.79
C GLY A 88 -23.78 -8.34 29.22
N ILE A 89 -23.87 -7.11 29.73
CA ILE A 89 -25.16 -6.45 29.92
C ILE A 89 -25.51 -5.66 28.65
N ILE A 90 -26.14 -6.37 27.70
CA ILE A 90 -26.81 -5.78 26.55
C ILE A 90 -27.73 -4.65 27.05
N GLY A 91 -27.50 -3.41 26.59
CA GLY A 91 -28.38 -2.27 26.86
C GLY A 91 -27.95 -1.32 27.98
N THR A 92 -26.72 -1.43 28.50
CA THR A 92 -26.12 -0.34 29.28
C THR A 92 -25.33 0.58 28.35
N SER A 93 -25.43 1.89 28.55
CA SER A 93 -24.81 2.95 27.73
C SER A 93 -23.28 3.03 27.88
N ASP A 94 -22.64 1.94 28.32
CA ASP A 94 -21.23 1.94 28.69
C ASP A 94 -20.39 1.60 27.45
N THR A 95 -19.95 2.64 26.75
CA THR A 95 -19.26 2.53 25.46
C THR A 95 -17.89 1.88 25.67
N GLY A 96 -17.68 0.63 25.29
CA GLY A 96 -16.38 -0.05 25.45
C GLY A 96 -15.27 0.48 24.55
N SER A 97 -15.59 1.32 23.57
CA SER A 97 -14.62 2.02 22.73
C SER A 97 -13.84 3.07 23.55
N VAL A 98 -12.53 3.19 23.28
CA VAL A 98 -11.69 4.21 23.92
C VAL A 98 -12.04 5.62 23.38
N VAL A 99 -12.32 5.73 22.09
CA VAL A 99 -12.67 6.99 21.41
C VAL A 99 -13.93 6.81 20.55
N CYS A 100 -14.87 7.75 20.67
CA CYS A 100 -16.16 7.69 19.99
C CYS A 100 -16.39 8.93 19.11
N PHE A 101 -16.76 8.68 17.85
CA PHE A 101 -17.31 9.64 16.89
C PHE A 101 -18.71 9.17 16.48
N LEU A 102 -19.73 9.75 17.09
CA LEU A 102 -21.12 9.25 17.05
C LEU A 102 -22.13 10.33 16.67
N SER A 103 -21.69 11.54 16.35
CA SER A 103 -22.55 12.74 16.26
C SER A 103 -22.32 13.51 14.97
N GLY A 104 -21.88 12.84 13.91
CA GLY A 104 -21.69 13.43 12.59
C GLY A 104 -20.39 14.24 12.48
N GLU A 105 -19.36 13.84 13.23
CA GLU A 105 -18.05 14.47 13.16
C GLU A 105 -17.49 14.42 11.73
N ASP A 106 -17.01 15.56 11.23
CA ASP A 106 -16.39 15.69 9.91
C ASP A 106 -14.85 15.70 10.01
N SER A 107 -14.18 15.98 8.89
CA SER A 107 -12.71 16.00 8.79
C SER A 107 -12.03 17.05 9.67
N GLU A 108 -12.76 17.99 10.26
CA GLU A 108 -12.22 18.94 11.23
C GLU A 108 -12.21 18.40 12.67
N SER A 109 -12.81 17.23 12.89
CA SER A 109 -12.73 16.49 14.14
C SER A 109 -11.53 15.55 14.08
N ARG A 110 -10.48 15.87 14.84
CA ARG A 110 -9.15 15.29 14.65
C ARG A 110 -8.60 14.71 15.94
N ILE A 111 -8.01 13.53 15.86
CA ILE A 111 -7.24 12.92 16.96
C ILE A 111 -5.82 12.58 16.54
N SER A 112 -4.82 12.95 17.35
CA SER A 112 -3.42 12.67 17.03
C SER A 112 -2.45 12.51 18.19
N GLY A 113 -1.53 11.57 18.05
CA GLY A 113 -0.36 11.44 18.93
C GLY A 113 -0.61 10.62 20.19
N PHE A 114 -1.57 9.70 20.20
CA PHE A 114 -1.92 8.92 21.39
C PHE A 114 -1.61 7.44 21.26
N THR A 115 -1.30 6.80 22.38
CA THR A 115 -1.56 5.37 22.54
C THR A 115 -3.02 5.17 22.95
N ILE A 116 -3.77 4.38 22.19
CA ILE A 116 -5.20 4.09 22.39
C ILE A 116 -5.35 2.58 22.59
N ARG A 117 -5.74 2.14 23.79
CA ARG A 117 -5.66 0.72 24.14
C ARG A 117 -6.76 0.19 25.05
N ASN A 118 -6.82 -1.13 25.10
CA ASN A 118 -7.66 -1.95 25.98
C ASN A 118 -9.16 -1.72 25.83
N GLY A 119 -9.63 -1.07 24.76
CA GLY A 119 -11.06 -0.94 24.51
C GLY A 119 -11.69 -2.26 24.04
N TRP A 120 -12.97 -2.44 24.35
CA TRP A 120 -13.76 -3.64 24.02
C TRP A 120 -14.94 -3.40 23.06
N GLY A 121 -15.09 -2.15 22.60
CA GLY A 121 -16.02 -1.75 21.55
C GLY A 121 -17.35 -1.19 22.06
N PHE A 122 -17.95 -0.33 21.26
CA PHE A 122 -19.25 0.30 21.47
C PHE A 122 -20.38 -0.67 21.09
N GLU A 123 -21.30 -0.91 22.01
CA GLU A 123 -22.49 -1.73 21.77
C GLU A 123 -23.61 -0.89 21.15
N TYR A 124 -23.61 -0.79 19.81
CA TYR A 124 -24.71 -0.16 19.07
C TYR A 124 -25.83 -1.18 18.70
N SER A 125 -25.51 -2.46 18.73
CA SER A 125 -26.40 -3.58 18.41
C SER A 125 -26.01 -4.80 19.26
N GLU A 126 -26.34 -6.02 18.83
CA GLU A 126 -25.92 -7.26 19.51
C GLU A 126 -24.39 -7.44 19.58
N TRP A 127 -23.62 -6.62 18.86
CA TRP A 127 -22.18 -6.80 18.69
C TRP A 127 -21.39 -5.53 19.00
N SER A 128 -20.27 -5.67 19.71
CA SER A 128 -19.38 -4.55 20.02
C SER A 128 -18.57 -4.10 18.80
N SER A 129 -18.46 -2.79 18.61
CA SER A 129 -17.85 -2.18 17.43
C SER A 129 -16.75 -1.20 17.81
N GLY A 130 -15.58 -1.30 17.19
CA GLY A 130 -14.51 -0.31 17.29
C GLY A 130 -13.85 -0.33 18.66
N GLY A 131 -13.06 -1.37 18.96
CA GLY A 131 -12.43 -1.53 20.28
C GLY A 131 -11.65 -0.29 20.68
N GLY A 132 -10.72 0.17 19.84
CA GLY A 132 -10.03 1.44 20.05
C GLY A 132 -10.93 2.64 19.74
N ILE A 133 -11.42 2.71 18.51
CA ILE A 133 -12.18 3.86 17.99
C ILE A 133 -13.42 3.38 17.23
N VAL A 134 -14.55 4.02 17.47
CA VAL A 134 -15.76 3.82 16.66
C VAL A 134 -16.12 5.10 15.90
N CYS A 135 -16.41 4.93 14.61
CA CYS A 135 -16.92 5.97 13.71
C CYS A 135 -18.30 5.54 13.21
N PHE A 136 -19.34 6.26 13.63
CA PHE A 136 -20.72 6.01 13.22
C PHE A 136 -21.29 7.24 12.53
N SER A 137 -21.67 7.09 11.26
CA SER A 137 -22.02 8.19 10.34
C SER A 137 -21.10 9.42 10.49
N SER A 138 -19.80 9.19 10.65
CA SER A 138 -18.81 10.21 11.01
C SER A 138 -17.50 9.97 10.27
N SER A 139 -16.90 11.06 9.75
CA SER A 139 -15.69 11.06 8.91
C SER A 139 -14.55 11.89 9.52
N PRO A 140 -14.08 11.56 10.75
CA PRO A 140 -12.97 12.28 11.39
C PRO A 140 -11.62 12.03 10.70
N GLN A 141 -10.58 12.78 11.12
CA GLN A 141 -9.19 12.42 10.82
C GLN A 141 -8.54 11.74 12.03
N ILE A 142 -8.03 10.54 11.81
CA ILE A 142 -7.35 9.72 12.81
C ILE A 142 -5.90 9.60 12.36
N SER A 143 -5.00 10.28 13.06
CA SER A 143 -3.62 10.46 12.58
C SER A 143 -2.54 10.23 13.62
N TYR A 144 -1.49 9.49 13.29
CA TYR A 144 -0.31 9.32 14.15
C TYR A 144 -0.63 8.80 15.56
N ASN A 145 -1.49 7.79 15.66
CA ASN A 145 -1.80 7.11 16.92
C ASN A 145 -1.22 5.69 16.93
N LYS A 146 -0.95 5.17 18.12
CA LYS A 146 -0.69 3.75 18.38
C LYS A 146 -1.96 3.11 18.93
N ILE A 147 -2.68 2.39 18.08
CA ILE A 147 -3.94 1.72 18.42
C ILE A 147 -3.62 0.26 18.71
N VAL A 148 -3.62 -0.12 19.99
CA VAL A 148 -2.99 -1.36 20.45
C VAL A 148 -3.82 -2.14 21.45
N ASN A 149 -3.82 -3.47 21.36
CA ASN A 149 -4.48 -4.36 22.31
C ASN A 149 -5.97 -4.04 22.54
N ASN A 150 -6.65 -3.62 21.48
CA ASN A 150 -8.09 -3.42 21.50
C ASN A 150 -8.82 -4.65 20.97
N ILE A 151 -9.98 -4.93 21.55
CA ILE A 151 -10.78 -6.11 21.24
C ILE A 151 -12.18 -5.66 20.84
N ALA A 152 -12.79 -6.25 19.82
CA ALA A 152 -14.20 -6.01 19.53
C ALA A 152 -14.81 -7.21 18.81
N PHE A 153 -16.11 -7.18 18.53
CA PHE A 153 -16.64 -8.07 17.51
C PHE A 153 -16.31 -7.55 16.10
N TYR A 154 -16.57 -6.27 15.86
CA TYR A 154 -16.28 -5.57 14.61
C TYR A 154 -15.17 -4.54 14.80
N GLY A 155 -14.05 -4.66 14.09
CA GLY A 155 -12.99 -3.66 14.09
C GLY A 155 -12.31 -3.55 15.46
N GLY A 156 -11.29 -4.37 15.70
CA GLY A 156 -10.59 -4.37 17.00
C GLY A 156 -9.97 -3.01 17.29
N GLY A 157 -9.26 -2.43 16.32
CA GLY A 157 -8.74 -1.07 16.39
C GLY A 157 -9.79 -0.01 16.06
N ILE A 158 -10.30 0.00 14.82
CA ILE A 158 -11.29 0.98 14.34
C ILE A 158 -12.48 0.25 13.70
N CYS A 159 -13.69 0.71 13.97
CA CYS A 159 -14.88 0.31 13.23
C CYS A 159 -15.58 1.52 12.60
N CYS A 160 -15.79 1.48 11.27
CA CYS A 160 -16.49 2.50 10.50
C CYS A 160 -17.80 1.92 9.95
N LEU A 161 -18.94 2.51 10.35
CA LEU A 161 -20.26 2.01 9.99
C LEU A 161 -21.14 3.11 9.36
N ASN A 162 -21.93 2.72 8.36
CA ASN A 162 -22.85 3.54 7.55
C ASN A 162 -22.19 4.41 6.47
N VAL A 163 -23.06 4.88 5.55
CA VAL A 163 -22.75 5.59 4.30
C VAL A 163 -21.83 6.80 4.49
N ASP A 164 -21.99 7.54 5.59
CA ASP A 164 -21.26 8.79 5.84
C ASP A 164 -20.03 8.62 6.76
N SER A 165 -19.55 7.39 6.96
CA SER A 165 -18.35 7.11 7.75
C SER A 165 -17.11 6.91 6.90
N SER A 166 -16.58 7.95 6.25
CA SER A 166 -15.37 7.84 5.42
C SER A 166 -14.19 8.61 6.03
N PRO A 167 -13.66 8.16 7.20
CA PRO A 167 -12.55 8.85 7.85
C PRO A 167 -11.26 8.79 7.03
N LEU A 168 -10.38 9.77 7.27
CA LEU A 168 -8.98 9.70 6.89
C LEU A 168 -8.21 9.01 8.02
N ILE A 169 -7.61 7.87 7.72
CA ILE A 169 -6.80 7.07 8.65
C ILE A 169 -5.36 7.12 8.15
N ILE A 170 -4.51 7.90 8.80
CA ILE A 170 -3.15 8.20 8.30
C ILE A 170 -2.03 8.09 9.35
N GLY A 171 -0.93 7.44 8.99
CA GLY A 171 0.27 7.43 9.86
C GLY A 171 0.10 6.70 11.19
N ASN A 172 -0.94 5.88 11.37
CA ASN A 172 -1.21 5.15 12.61
C ASN A 172 -0.48 3.80 12.66
N ARG A 173 -0.29 3.28 13.86
CA ARG A 173 0.21 1.92 14.11
C ARG A 173 -0.88 1.10 14.80
N PHE A 174 -1.38 0.07 14.13
CA PHE A 174 -2.32 -0.91 14.65
C PHE A 174 -1.56 -2.16 15.07
N VAL A 175 -1.54 -2.44 16.38
CA VAL A 175 -0.70 -3.52 16.94
C VAL A 175 -1.54 -4.42 17.83
N GLU A 176 -1.49 -5.74 17.61
CA GLU A 176 -2.13 -6.73 18.50
C GLU A 176 -3.63 -6.46 18.76
N ASN A 177 -4.35 -5.88 17.79
CA ASN A 177 -5.80 -5.73 17.91
C ASN A 177 -6.49 -7.03 17.50
N HIS A 178 -7.58 -7.36 18.18
CA HIS A 178 -8.32 -8.60 17.98
C HIS A 178 -9.79 -8.33 17.70
N ALA A 179 -10.35 -9.00 16.69
CA ALA A 179 -11.79 -8.96 16.46
C ALA A 179 -12.36 -10.28 15.94
N ALA A 180 -13.70 -10.38 15.86
CA ALA A 180 -14.29 -11.44 15.05
C ALA A 180 -14.12 -11.13 13.55
N ILE A 181 -14.26 -9.87 13.15
CA ILE A 181 -14.16 -9.41 11.77
C ILE A 181 -13.41 -8.06 11.75
N GLY A 182 -12.36 -7.96 10.94
CA GLY A 182 -11.49 -6.78 10.86
C GLY A 182 -10.63 -6.63 12.11
N GLY A 183 -9.52 -7.36 12.21
CA GLY A 183 -8.71 -7.41 13.43
C GLY A 183 -8.22 -6.02 13.84
N ALA A 184 -7.75 -5.23 12.88
CA ALA A 184 -7.46 -3.81 13.09
C ALA A 184 -8.62 -2.92 12.66
N ILE A 185 -9.04 -2.98 11.40
CA ILE A 185 -10.06 -2.07 10.84
C ILE A 185 -11.20 -2.88 10.25
N LEU A 186 -12.42 -2.46 10.57
CA LEU A 186 -13.63 -2.85 9.86
C LEU A 186 -14.32 -1.64 9.23
N CYS A 187 -14.75 -1.78 7.98
CA CYS A 187 -15.56 -0.79 7.28
C CYS A 187 -16.79 -1.46 6.63
N GLU A 188 -17.99 -0.98 6.95
CA GLU A 188 -19.21 -1.44 6.29
C GLU A 188 -20.04 -0.26 5.80
N SER A 189 -20.35 -0.27 4.49
CA SER A 189 -21.00 0.86 3.81
C SER A 189 -20.21 2.17 3.94
N SER A 190 -18.90 2.10 4.17
CA SER A 190 -18.02 3.21 4.54
C SER A 190 -16.74 3.14 3.70
N SER A 191 -16.33 4.23 3.05
CA SER A 191 -15.20 4.22 2.10
C SER A 191 -14.03 5.08 2.59
N PRO A 192 -13.31 4.65 3.65
CA PRO A 192 -12.21 5.43 4.20
C PRO A 192 -11.01 5.51 3.25
N LEU A 193 -10.19 6.52 3.52
CA LEU A 193 -8.86 6.66 2.95
C LEU A 193 -7.83 6.21 3.99
N ILE A 194 -7.09 5.15 3.68
CA ILE A 194 -6.15 4.47 4.60
C ILE A 194 -4.74 4.60 4.02
N ILE A 195 -3.92 5.50 4.59
CA ILE A 195 -2.62 5.88 4.03
C ILE A 195 -1.50 5.80 5.08
N ASP A 196 -0.31 5.34 4.72
CA ASP A 196 0.90 5.42 5.56
C ASP A 196 0.75 4.75 6.95
N ASN A 197 -0.14 3.77 7.10
CA ASN A 197 -0.33 3.06 8.36
C ASN A 197 0.50 1.78 8.42
N VAL A 198 0.76 1.34 9.65
CA VAL A 198 1.40 0.07 9.96
C VAL A 198 0.39 -0.83 10.69
N PHE A 199 0.22 -2.05 10.20
CA PHE A 199 -0.63 -3.10 10.80
C PHE A 199 0.25 -4.29 11.16
N LEU A 200 0.46 -4.51 12.46
CA LEU A 200 1.33 -5.55 12.97
C LEU A 200 0.59 -6.49 13.91
N ASP A 201 0.68 -7.80 13.65
CA ASP A 201 0.19 -8.85 14.55
C ASP A 201 -1.29 -8.69 14.97
N ASN A 202 -2.14 -8.13 14.09
CA ASN A 202 -3.58 -8.07 14.33
C ASN A 202 -4.25 -9.40 13.95
N HIS A 203 -5.32 -9.74 14.64
CA HIS A 203 -6.00 -11.02 14.48
C HIS A 203 -7.51 -10.86 14.30
N ALA A 204 -8.09 -11.58 13.35
CA ALA A 204 -9.54 -11.71 13.21
C ALA A 204 -9.98 -13.18 13.23
N ASN A 205 -10.99 -13.54 14.02
CA ASN A 205 -11.44 -14.94 14.04
C ASN A 205 -12.01 -15.39 12.68
N ASN A 206 -12.70 -14.51 11.95
CA ASN A 206 -13.42 -14.91 10.72
C ASN A 206 -12.90 -14.26 9.44
N LYS A 207 -12.66 -12.95 9.40
CA LYS A 207 -12.33 -12.25 8.15
C LYS A 207 -11.47 -11.02 8.39
N GLY A 208 -10.46 -10.83 7.52
CA GLY A 208 -9.63 -9.63 7.46
C GLY A 208 -8.77 -9.47 8.71
N GLY A 209 -7.63 -10.18 8.76
CA GLY A 209 -6.74 -10.13 9.92
C GLY A 209 -6.27 -8.72 10.26
N ALA A 210 -5.94 -7.91 9.25
CA ALA A 210 -5.78 -6.46 9.42
C ALA A 210 -7.09 -5.73 9.09
N ILE A 211 -7.53 -5.81 7.83
CA ILE A 211 -8.63 -4.98 7.31
C ILE A 211 -9.74 -5.86 6.75
N PHE A 212 -10.96 -5.61 7.19
CA PHE A 212 -12.16 -6.11 6.53
C PHE A 212 -13.00 -4.95 5.99
N PHE A 213 -13.50 -5.10 4.76
CA PHE A 213 -14.42 -4.13 4.18
C PHE A 213 -15.58 -4.81 3.43
N LYS A 214 -16.77 -4.22 3.55
CA LYS A 214 -18.00 -4.72 2.92
C LYS A 214 -18.88 -3.59 2.40
N ILE A 215 -19.42 -3.73 1.18
CA ILE A 215 -20.34 -2.76 0.57
C ILE A 215 -19.73 -1.35 0.54
N CYS A 216 -18.43 -1.26 0.20
CA CYS A 216 -17.71 0.01 0.19
C CYS A 216 -16.52 0.00 -0.77
N SER A 217 -15.89 1.17 -0.93
CA SER A 217 -14.81 1.41 -1.89
C SER A 217 -13.60 2.06 -1.24
N PRO A 218 -12.93 1.40 -0.27
CA PRO A 218 -11.76 1.96 0.39
C PRO A 218 -10.60 2.17 -0.59
N ILE A 219 -9.81 3.21 -0.30
CA ILE A 219 -8.53 3.49 -0.96
C ILE A 219 -7.43 3.25 0.06
N ILE A 220 -6.53 2.32 -0.24
CA ILE A 220 -5.49 1.81 0.67
C ILE A 220 -4.13 2.00 -0.01
N ILE A 221 -3.34 2.96 0.47
CA ILE A 221 -2.10 3.39 -0.20
C ILE A 221 -0.93 3.42 0.78
N ASN A 222 0.23 2.90 0.35
CA ASN A 222 1.49 3.01 1.10
C ASN A 222 1.41 2.52 2.56
N ASN A 223 0.65 1.45 2.81
CA ASN A 223 0.57 0.83 4.13
C ASN A 223 1.50 -0.38 4.23
N HIS A 224 1.95 -0.68 5.45
CA HIS A 224 2.71 -1.89 5.78
C HIS A 224 1.86 -2.82 6.64
N MET A 225 1.53 -4.00 6.14
CA MET A 225 0.71 -5.01 6.82
C MET A 225 1.54 -6.27 7.03
N GLU A 226 1.92 -6.54 8.27
CA GLU A 226 2.81 -7.64 8.62
C GLU A 226 2.23 -8.56 9.69
N LYS A 227 2.31 -9.87 9.46
CA LYS A 227 1.93 -10.92 10.43
C LYS A 227 0.49 -10.84 10.94
N ASN A 228 -0.41 -10.26 10.14
CA ASN A 228 -1.82 -10.27 10.49
C ASN A 228 -2.43 -11.62 10.14
N THR A 229 -3.35 -12.10 10.98
CA THR A 229 -3.84 -13.48 10.92
C THR A 229 -5.36 -13.57 10.98
N THR A 230 -5.91 -14.59 10.35
CA THR A 230 -7.33 -14.94 10.52
C THR A 230 -7.63 -16.43 10.36
N ASP A 231 -8.59 -16.96 11.11
CA ASP A 231 -9.00 -18.36 10.95
C ASP A 231 -9.94 -18.58 9.75
N GLY A 232 -10.44 -17.50 9.14
CA GLY A 232 -11.22 -17.56 7.90
C GLY A 232 -10.49 -16.96 6.70
N TYR A 233 -10.97 -15.83 6.18
CA TYR A 233 -10.59 -15.28 4.87
C TYR A 233 -9.78 -13.98 4.96
N GLY A 234 -8.75 -13.83 4.13
CA GLY A 234 -7.96 -12.59 4.04
C GLY A 234 -7.06 -12.36 5.26
N GLY A 235 -5.87 -12.96 5.27
CA GLY A 235 -4.92 -12.80 6.38
C GLY A 235 -4.52 -11.33 6.59
N GLY A 236 -4.20 -10.63 5.51
CA GLY A 236 -4.05 -9.18 5.54
C GLY A 236 -5.40 -8.48 5.37
N ILE A 237 -5.94 -8.56 4.15
CA ILE A 237 -7.15 -7.82 3.75
C ILE A 237 -8.22 -8.78 3.25
N CYS A 238 -9.47 -8.55 3.65
CA CYS A 238 -10.66 -9.24 3.12
C CYS A 238 -11.71 -8.22 2.64
N GLY A 239 -12.07 -8.30 1.35
CA GLY A 239 -13.06 -7.44 0.72
C GLY A 239 -14.29 -8.18 0.21
N HIS A 240 -15.49 -7.61 0.41
CA HIS A 240 -16.74 -8.18 -0.09
C HIS A 240 -17.72 -7.14 -0.67
N SER A 241 -18.28 -7.43 -1.85
CA SER A 241 -19.39 -6.65 -2.44
C SER A 241 -19.16 -5.15 -2.54
N GLY A 242 -18.02 -4.70 -3.06
CA GLY A 242 -17.65 -3.29 -3.14
C GLY A 242 -16.63 -3.02 -4.24
N SER A 243 -15.78 -2.00 -4.08
CA SER A 243 -14.59 -1.81 -4.91
C SER A 243 -13.33 -1.67 -4.07
N LEU A 244 -12.15 -1.78 -4.65
CA LEU A 244 -10.89 -1.61 -3.95
C LEU A 244 -9.86 -0.90 -4.81
N THR A 245 -9.19 0.10 -4.25
CA THR A 245 -7.94 0.63 -4.78
C THR A 245 -6.83 0.33 -3.77
N LEU A 246 -5.91 -0.56 -4.15
CA LEU A 246 -4.79 -1.00 -3.32
C LEU A 246 -3.48 -0.69 -4.06
N LEU A 247 -2.78 0.36 -3.62
CA LEU A 247 -1.57 0.86 -4.29
C LEU A 247 -0.37 0.98 -3.36
N GLU A 248 0.82 0.58 -3.81
CA GLU A 248 2.08 0.86 -3.09
C GLU A 248 2.16 0.24 -1.68
N ASN A 249 1.38 -0.81 -1.40
CA ASN A 249 1.37 -1.44 -0.09
C ASN A 249 2.38 -2.58 0.01
N ARG A 250 2.83 -2.84 1.24
CA ARG A 250 3.63 -4.01 1.60
C ARG A 250 2.77 -4.93 2.45
N ILE A 251 2.42 -6.11 1.92
CA ILE A 251 1.58 -7.11 2.55
C ILE A 251 2.44 -8.34 2.77
N ILE A 252 2.94 -8.49 4.00
CA ILE A 252 4.05 -9.37 4.34
C ILE A 252 3.66 -10.38 5.42
N GLN A 253 3.95 -11.66 5.23
CA GLN A 253 3.78 -12.70 6.26
C GLN A 253 2.38 -12.78 6.87
N ASN A 254 1.34 -12.35 6.16
CA ASN A 254 -0.03 -12.48 6.62
C ASN A 254 -0.53 -13.89 6.30
N SER A 255 -1.36 -14.44 7.18
CA SER A 255 -1.80 -15.83 7.03
C SER A 255 -3.26 -16.04 7.34
N CYS A 256 -3.89 -16.96 6.61
CA CYS A 256 -5.21 -17.43 6.95
C CYS A 256 -5.36 -18.94 6.78
N MET A 257 -6.36 -19.54 7.42
CA MET A 257 -6.59 -20.98 7.31
C MET A 257 -7.31 -21.39 6.02
N THR A 258 -7.93 -20.45 5.29
CA THR A 258 -8.79 -20.78 4.14
C THR A 258 -8.38 -20.13 2.82
N LYS A 259 -8.64 -18.84 2.59
CA LYS A 259 -8.44 -18.20 1.28
C LYS A 259 -7.87 -16.79 1.39
N GLY A 260 -6.88 -16.49 0.55
CA GLY A 260 -6.24 -15.17 0.46
C GLY A 260 -5.36 -14.88 1.66
N GLY A 261 -4.10 -15.34 1.64
CA GLY A 261 -3.17 -15.10 2.75
C GLY A 261 -2.86 -13.62 2.89
N GLY A 262 -2.50 -12.97 1.78
CA GLY A 262 -2.33 -11.52 1.72
C GLY A 262 -3.66 -10.80 1.52
N LEU A 263 -4.34 -11.11 0.41
CA LEU A 263 -5.60 -10.47 0.01
C LEU A 263 -6.64 -11.50 -0.42
N TYR A 264 -7.86 -11.37 0.11
CA TYR A 264 -9.05 -12.03 -0.39
C TYR A 264 -10.06 -11.00 -0.91
N CYS A 265 -10.44 -11.12 -2.18
CA CYS A 265 -11.48 -10.32 -2.82
C CYS A 265 -12.61 -11.23 -3.27
N ALA A 266 -13.85 -10.92 -2.91
CA ALA A 266 -15.03 -11.65 -3.37
C ALA A 266 -16.19 -10.76 -3.80
N ALA A 267 -16.72 -11.02 -5.00
CA ALA A 267 -17.86 -10.30 -5.56
C ALA A 267 -17.65 -8.77 -5.60
N LEU A 268 -16.42 -8.32 -5.88
CA LEU A 268 -16.12 -6.91 -6.04
C LEU A 268 -16.51 -6.44 -7.44
N PHE A 269 -17.10 -5.24 -7.52
CA PHE A 269 -17.43 -4.59 -8.78
C PHE A 269 -16.18 -4.20 -9.57
N SER A 270 -15.14 -3.75 -8.87
CA SER A 270 -13.83 -3.42 -9.43
C SER A 270 -12.75 -3.49 -8.36
N ALA A 271 -11.59 -4.06 -8.68
CA ALA A 271 -10.43 -4.02 -7.79
C ALA A 271 -9.18 -3.62 -8.59
N VAL A 272 -8.54 -2.51 -8.23
CA VAL A 272 -7.26 -2.09 -8.78
C VAL A 272 -6.18 -2.40 -7.76
N ILE A 273 -5.32 -3.36 -8.06
CA ILE A 273 -4.24 -3.85 -7.20
C ILE A 273 -2.94 -3.57 -7.94
N GLY A 274 -2.33 -2.42 -7.65
CA GLY A 274 -1.21 -1.86 -8.40
C GLY A 274 0.04 -1.60 -7.57
N ASN A 275 1.23 -1.88 -8.07
CA ASN A 275 2.49 -1.45 -7.41
C ASN A 275 2.68 -1.97 -5.97
N ASN A 276 2.11 -3.14 -5.62
CA ASN A 276 2.22 -3.69 -4.27
C ASN A 276 3.28 -4.79 -4.19
N LEU A 277 3.78 -5.02 -2.97
CA LEU A 277 4.57 -6.19 -2.61
C LEU A 277 3.73 -7.14 -1.76
N PHE A 278 3.47 -8.34 -2.27
CA PHE A 278 2.94 -9.47 -1.51
C PHE A 278 4.07 -10.45 -1.24
N TYR A 279 4.48 -10.60 0.02
CA TYR A 279 5.64 -11.42 0.37
C TYR A 279 5.35 -12.37 1.52
N LYS A 280 5.66 -13.66 1.34
CA LYS A 280 5.54 -14.69 2.40
C LYS A 280 4.15 -14.83 3.03
N ASN A 281 3.10 -14.43 2.33
CA ASN A 281 1.74 -14.67 2.80
C ASN A 281 1.35 -16.13 2.56
N SER A 282 0.49 -16.67 3.42
CA SER A 282 0.11 -18.08 3.35
C SER A 282 -1.38 -18.33 3.56
N ALA A 283 -1.95 -19.22 2.75
CA ALA A 283 -3.34 -19.67 2.91
C ALA A 283 -3.51 -21.12 2.46
N GLN A 284 -4.68 -21.72 2.70
CA GLN A 284 -5.00 -22.99 2.05
C GLN A 284 -5.17 -22.81 0.54
N ASN A 285 -5.72 -21.67 0.08
CA ASN A 285 -5.87 -21.30 -1.33
C ASN A 285 -5.51 -19.82 -1.54
N GLY A 286 -4.68 -19.51 -2.54
CA GLY A 286 -4.29 -18.13 -2.87
C GLY A 286 -3.42 -17.52 -1.78
N GLY A 287 -2.14 -17.93 -1.72
CA GLY A 287 -1.20 -17.47 -0.69
C GLY A 287 -1.05 -15.95 -0.71
N GLY A 288 -0.72 -15.38 -1.88
CA GLY A 288 -0.64 -13.94 -2.08
C GLY A 288 -2.04 -13.33 -2.23
N ILE A 289 -2.71 -13.66 -3.32
CA ILE A 289 -4.00 -13.08 -3.71
C ILE A 289 -4.98 -14.19 -4.09
N TYR A 290 -6.19 -14.11 -3.54
CA TYR A 290 -7.36 -14.83 -4.04
C TYR A 290 -8.39 -13.80 -4.52
N SER A 291 -8.71 -13.84 -5.82
CA SER A 291 -9.78 -13.04 -6.40
C SER A 291 -10.92 -13.93 -6.90
N TYR A 292 -12.13 -13.79 -6.32
CA TYR A 292 -13.30 -14.61 -6.63
C TYR A 292 -14.47 -13.78 -7.14
N ASN A 293 -14.95 -14.05 -8.34
CA ASN A 293 -16.06 -13.36 -8.99
C ASN A 293 -15.87 -11.83 -8.95
N CYS A 294 -14.66 -11.35 -9.27
CA CYS A 294 -14.30 -9.93 -9.23
C CYS A 294 -13.75 -9.48 -10.58
N SER A 295 -14.08 -8.25 -11.01
CA SER A 295 -13.39 -7.60 -12.13
C SER A 295 -12.11 -6.91 -11.64
N SER A 296 -11.02 -7.65 -11.47
CA SER A 296 -9.77 -7.12 -10.91
C SER A 296 -8.74 -6.76 -11.99
N PHE A 297 -7.96 -5.72 -11.72
CA PHE A 297 -6.76 -5.34 -12.44
C PHE A 297 -5.59 -5.52 -11.47
N ILE A 298 -4.79 -6.56 -11.67
CA ILE A 298 -3.59 -6.84 -10.88
C ILE A 298 -2.40 -6.44 -11.73
N LEU A 299 -1.84 -5.26 -11.43
CA LEU A 299 -0.89 -4.54 -12.27
C LEU A 299 0.41 -4.28 -11.51
N ASN A 300 1.57 -4.48 -12.14
CA ASN A 300 2.84 -3.98 -11.58
C ASN A 300 3.11 -4.44 -10.14
N ASN A 301 2.78 -5.68 -9.76
CA ASN A 301 3.03 -6.16 -8.40
C ASN A 301 4.26 -7.09 -8.37
N ALA A 302 4.90 -7.18 -7.20
CA ALA A 302 5.76 -8.31 -6.86
C ALA A 302 5.02 -9.24 -5.90
N ILE A 303 4.82 -10.49 -6.30
CA ILE A 303 4.11 -11.52 -5.54
C ILE A 303 5.07 -12.69 -5.34
N VAL A 304 5.85 -12.61 -4.26
CA VAL A 304 7.04 -13.44 -4.09
C VAL A 304 6.97 -14.28 -2.81
N GLU A 305 7.40 -15.55 -2.90
CA GLU A 305 7.47 -16.48 -1.76
C GLU A 305 6.15 -16.69 -1.01
N ASN A 306 5.01 -16.43 -1.65
CA ASN A 306 3.71 -16.71 -1.07
C ASN A 306 3.37 -18.21 -1.23
N SER A 307 2.67 -18.77 -0.25
CA SER A 307 2.49 -20.22 -0.12
C SER A 307 1.03 -20.63 -0.05
N SER A 308 0.68 -21.70 -0.75
CA SER A 308 -0.65 -22.29 -0.68
C SER A 308 -0.62 -23.82 -0.70
N THR A 309 -1.47 -24.46 0.10
CA THR A 309 -1.50 -25.93 0.21
C THR A 309 -2.43 -26.62 -0.80
N GLN A 310 -3.43 -25.92 -1.36
CA GLN A 310 -4.46 -26.51 -2.24
C GLN A 310 -4.78 -25.69 -3.51
N GLY A 311 -4.24 -24.48 -3.62
CA GLY A 311 -4.33 -23.62 -4.81
C GLY A 311 -3.01 -22.91 -5.13
N ALA A 312 -3.06 -21.78 -5.84
CA ALA A 312 -1.87 -21.00 -6.18
C ALA A 312 -1.21 -20.35 -4.96
N GLY A 313 0.12 -20.43 -4.90
CA GLY A 313 0.93 -19.67 -3.96
C GLY A 313 0.87 -18.18 -4.27
N GLY A 314 0.95 -17.81 -5.55
CA GLY A 314 0.83 -16.43 -6.02
C GLY A 314 -0.63 -15.95 -6.10
N ILE A 315 -1.25 -16.09 -7.28
CA ILE A 315 -2.60 -15.60 -7.58
C ILE A 315 -3.53 -16.78 -7.90
N LEU A 316 -4.62 -16.91 -7.15
CA LEU A 316 -5.74 -17.78 -7.51
C LEU A 316 -6.96 -16.92 -7.90
N CYS A 317 -7.59 -17.24 -9.03
CA CYS A 317 -8.55 -16.33 -9.64
C CYS A 317 -9.57 -17.00 -10.58
N ASP A 318 -10.68 -16.32 -10.87
CA ASP A 318 -11.72 -16.77 -11.81
C ASP A 318 -12.18 -15.70 -12.83
N GLY A 319 -11.34 -14.72 -13.14
CA GLY A 319 -11.49 -13.76 -14.24
C GLY A 319 -10.99 -12.38 -13.83
N SER A 320 -10.06 -11.78 -14.57
CA SER A 320 -9.42 -10.47 -14.31
C SER A 320 -8.34 -10.16 -15.37
N VAL A 321 -7.66 -9.02 -15.23
CA VAL A 321 -6.45 -8.66 -15.98
C VAL A 321 -5.23 -8.82 -15.08
N TYR A 322 -4.24 -9.62 -15.49
CA TYR A 322 -2.95 -9.76 -14.82
C TYR A 322 -1.85 -9.29 -15.74
N HIS A 323 -1.24 -8.19 -15.37
CA HIS A 323 -0.42 -7.47 -16.30
C HIS A 323 0.80 -6.88 -15.63
N ASN A 324 1.97 -7.11 -16.22
CA ASN A 324 3.21 -6.49 -15.77
C ASN A 324 3.62 -6.84 -14.32
N ASN A 325 3.29 -8.05 -13.84
CA ASN A 325 3.66 -8.50 -12.49
C ASN A 325 4.90 -9.41 -12.50
N ILE A 326 5.65 -9.45 -11.39
CA ILE A 326 6.62 -10.51 -11.09
C ILE A 326 6.00 -11.45 -10.05
N ILE A 327 5.89 -12.74 -10.37
CA ILE A 327 5.28 -13.76 -9.50
C ILE A 327 6.21 -14.95 -9.40
N GLY A 328 6.83 -15.15 -8.24
CA GLY A 328 7.84 -16.19 -8.16
C GLY A 328 8.15 -16.72 -6.79
N PHE A 329 8.96 -17.78 -6.81
CA PHE A 329 9.52 -18.41 -5.63
C PHE A 329 8.46 -18.94 -4.66
N SER A 330 7.23 -19.22 -5.12
CA SER A 330 6.19 -19.82 -4.29
C SER A 330 6.65 -21.19 -3.79
N PRO A 331 6.87 -21.39 -2.46
CA PRO A 331 7.39 -22.66 -1.94
C PRO A 331 6.37 -23.79 -2.00
N ALA A 332 5.07 -23.45 -2.10
CA ALA A 332 3.98 -24.38 -2.37
C ALA A 332 2.89 -23.68 -3.18
N GLY A 333 2.29 -24.41 -4.11
CA GLY A 333 1.26 -23.90 -5.02
C GLY A 333 1.83 -23.33 -6.31
N GLU A 334 0.94 -23.06 -7.26
CA GLU A 334 1.28 -22.48 -8.56
C GLU A 334 1.54 -20.96 -8.47
N GLY A 335 2.17 -20.39 -9.49
CA GLY A 335 2.30 -18.94 -9.64
C GLY A 335 0.94 -18.28 -9.89
N ILE A 336 0.28 -18.65 -10.99
CA ILE A 336 -1.09 -18.26 -11.33
C ILE A 336 -1.94 -19.53 -11.53
N ARG A 337 -3.11 -19.56 -10.90
CA ARG A 337 -4.15 -20.56 -11.14
C ARG A 337 -5.48 -19.90 -11.50
N CYS A 338 -5.99 -20.23 -12.68
CA CYS A 338 -7.31 -19.83 -13.15
C CYS A 338 -8.31 -20.95 -12.89
N GLU A 339 -9.41 -20.63 -12.23
CA GLU A 339 -10.51 -21.56 -11.92
C GLU A 339 -11.77 -21.23 -12.72
N ASN A 340 -12.79 -22.09 -12.62
CA ASN A 340 -14.12 -21.90 -13.22
C ASN A 340 -14.12 -21.68 -14.74
N ASN A 341 -13.15 -22.24 -15.46
CA ASN A 341 -12.94 -22.03 -16.90
C ASN A 341 -12.82 -20.55 -17.28
N SER A 342 -12.29 -19.73 -16.37
CA SER A 342 -12.09 -18.31 -16.61
C SER A 342 -11.05 -18.05 -17.70
N THR A 343 -11.22 -16.96 -18.42
CA THR A 343 -10.32 -16.53 -19.49
C THR A 343 -9.72 -15.15 -19.19
N PRO A 344 -8.93 -15.01 -18.12
CA PRO A 344 -8.30 -13.73 -17.79
C PRO A 344 -7.30 -13.31 -18.87
N PHE A 345 -7.06 -12.01 -18.99
CA PHE A 345 -6.01 -11.49 -19.85
C PHE A 345 -4.69 -11.46 -19.07
N ILE A 346 -3.77 -12.35 -19.42
CA ILE A 346 -2.48 -12.55 -18.74
C ILE A 346 -1.36 -12.14 -19.68
N SER A 347 -0.70 -11.01 -19.43
CA SER A 347 0.32 -10.48 -20.34
C SER A 347 1.42 -9.73 -19.63
N TYR A 348 2.62 -9.70 -20.22
CA TYR A 348 3.79 -8.99 -19.67
C TYR A 348 4.17 -9.39 -18.23
N ASN A 349 3.83 -10.59 -17.76
CA ASN A 349 4.24 -11.03 -16.42
C ASN A 349 5.53 -11.86 -16.47
N ASP A 350 6.33 -11.82 -15.41
CA ASP A 350 7.39 -12.81 -15.18
C ASP A 350 6.95 -13.82 -14.12
N LEU A 351 7.05 -15.11 -14.44
CA LEU A 351 6.73 -16.19 -13.52
C LEU A 351 7.89 -17.16 -13.35
N TRP A 352 8.39 -17.30 -12.13
CA TRP A 352 9.61 -18.06 -11.88
C TRP A 352 9.60 -18.92 -10.62
N SER A 353 10.13 -20.13 -10.74
CA SER A 353 10.42 -21.02 -9.59
C SER A 353 9.23 -21.24 -8.64
N ASN A 354 8.02 -21.39 -9.17
CA ASN A 354 6.84 -21.73 -8.38
C ASN A 354 6.70 -23.26 -8.27
N ALA A 355 6.60 -23.79 -7.04
CA ALA A 355 6.77 -25.21 -6.75
C ALA A 355 5.80 -26.15 -7.49
N SER A 356 4.55 -25.74 -7.69
CA SER A 356 3.55 -26.55 -8.42
C SER A 356 3.37 -26.14 -9.89
N GLY A 357 4.27 -25.31 -10.42
CA GLY A 357 4.22 -24.78 -11.78
C GLY A 357 3.86 -23.29 -11.84
N ASN A 358 4.18 -22.65 -12.96
CA ASN A 358 3.95 -21.22 -13.13
C ASN A 358 2.49 -20.89 -13.48
N PHE A 359 1.89 -21.67 -14.38
CA PHE A 359 0.54 -21.46 -14.87
C PHE A 359 -0.28 -22.73 -14.74
N SER A 360 -1.53 -22.60 -14.29
CA SER A 360 -2.49 -23.71 -14.14
C SER A 360 -3.90 -23.26 -14.49
N GLY A 361 -4.58 -24.00 -15.36
CA GLY A 361 -5.92 -23.64 -15.85
C GLY A 361 -6.00 -22.37 -16.70
N CYS A 362 -4.87 -21.79 -17.09
CA CYS A 362 -4.80 -20.54 -17.87
C CYS A 362 -5.20 -20.74 -19.34
N PRO A 363 -5.58 -19.65 -20.07
CA PRO A 363 -5.88 -19.72 -21.49
C PRO A 363 -4.76 -20.32 -22.34
N ALA A 364 -5.12 -20.95 -23.46
CA ALA A 364 -4.17 -21.54 -24.39
C ALA A 364 -3.15 -20.50 -24.89
N GLY A 365 -1.88 -20.89 -24.98
CA GLY A 365 -0.76 -20.04 -25.38
C GLY A 365 -0.07 -19.31 -24.21
N VAL A 366 -0.73 -19.15 -23.06
CA VAL A 366 -0.08 -18.56 -21.87
C VAL A 366 1.02 -19.50 -21.37
N GLY A 367 2.23 -18.96 -21.22
CA GLY A 367 3.43 -19.69 -20.80
C GLY A 367 4.16 -20.45 -21.92
N ASP A 368 3.64 -20.47 -23.15
CA ASP A 368 4.31 -21.10 -24.29
C ASP A 368 5.40 -20.18 -24.88
N THR A 369 6.59 -20.24 -24.30
CA THR A 369 7.75 -19.42 -24.71
C THR A 369 8.42 -19.83 -26.03
N SER A 370 7.73 -20.63 -26.87
CA SER A 370 8.20 -20.98 -28.22
C SER A 370 7.88 -19.94 -29.30
N TRP A 371 7.04 -18.94 -28.98
CA TRP A 371 6.60 -17.91 -29.92
C TRP A 371 7.71 -16.98 -30.40
N GLY A 372 8.58 -16.54 -29.48
CA GLY A 372 9.60 -15.53 -29.78
C GLY A 372 10.16 -14.90 -28.52
N GLY A 373 10.63 -13.65 -28.64
CA GLY A 373 11.05 -12.83 -27.50
C GLY A 373 10.24 -11.55 -27.40
N ASN A 374 10.29 -10.94 -26.22
CA ASN A 374 9.79 -9.60 -25.96
C ASN A 374 10.82 -8.54 -26.42
N PHE A 375 10.60 -7.28 -26.03
CA PHE A 375 11.42 -6.15 -26.48
C PHE A 375 12.90 -6.28 -26.14
N ASN A 376 13.22 -6.72 -24.91
CA ASN A 376 14.61 -6.87 -24.47
C ASN A 376 15.27 -8.17 -24.98
N GLY A 377 14.61 -8.92 -25.88
CA GLY A 377 15.09 -10.18 -26.44
C GLY A 377 14.85 -11.40 -25.56
N THR A 378 14.25 -11.24 -24.38
CA THR A 378 13.90 -12.37 -23.50
C THR A 378 12.79 -13.19 -24.13
N ARG A 379 12.99 -14.51 -24.24
CA ARG A 379 11.95 -15.40 -24.78
C ARG A 379 10.67 -15.30 -23.97
N SER A 380 9.57 -15.08 -24.65
CA SER A 380 8.24 -14.89 -24.08
C SER A 380 7.20 -15.72 -24.82
N ASP A 381 6.03 -15.87 -24.21
CA ASP A 381 4.84 -16.33 -24.92
C ASP A 381 4.28 -15.23 -25.86
N SER A 382 3.20 -15.56 -26.58
CA SER A 382 2.50 -14.64 -27.49
C SER A 382 1.77 -13.48 -26.78
N PHE A 383 1.77 -13.48 -25.44
CA PHE A 383 1.23 -12.43 -24.59
C PHE A 383 2.34 -11.67 -23.84
N TYR A 384 3.60 -11.90 -24.21
CA TYR A 384 4.79 -11.30 -23.62
C TYR A 384 5.03 -11.68 -22.16
N ASN A 385 4.42 -12.75 -21.65
CA ASN A 385 4.84 -13.30 -20.36
C ASN A 385 6.18 -14.02 -20.51
N ILE A 386 7.07 -13.84 -19.56
CA ILE A 386 8.36 -14.50 -19.47
C ILE A 386 8.38 -15.49 -18.30
N ILE A 387 9.32 -16.43 -18.37
CA ILE A 387 9.54 -17.44 -17.32
C ILE A 387 11.03 -17.43 -17.01
N ARG A 388 11.52 -16.43 -16.28
CA ARG A 388 12.95 -16.26 -16.02
C ARG A 388 13.21 -15.84 -14.59
N ASP A 389 14.45 -16.05 -14.13
CA ASP A 389 14.84 -15.52 -12.84
C ASP A 389 14.78 -13.98 -12.89
N PRO A 390 14.00 -13.30 -12.01
CA PRO A 390 13.95 -11.84 -11.99
C PRO A 390 15.29 -11.19 -11.59
N LEU A 391 16.25 -11.96 -11.07
CA LEU A 391 17.59 -11.50 -10.67
C LEU A 391 17.52 -10.31 -9.71
N PHE A 392 16.79 -10.47 -8.60
CA PHE A 392 16.72 -9.45 -7.55
C PHE A 392 18.08 -9.25 -6.87
N VAL A 393 18.47 -7.99 -6.63
CA VAL A 393 19.73 -7.65 -5.95
C VAL A 393 19.66 -7.86 -4.43
N ASP A 394 18.46 -7.87 -3.87
CA ASP A 394 18.23 -8.06 -2.44
C ASP A 394 16.86 -8.70 -2.15
N ALA A 395 16.75 -9.36 -0.99
CA ALA A 395 15.57 -10.10 -0.56
C ALA A 395 14.59 -9.26 0.31
N VAL A 396 14.79 -7.95 0.41
CA VAL A 396 14.00 -7.04 1.27
C VAL A 396 13.11 -6.14 0.42
N ASN A 397 13.69 -5.55 -0.61
CA ASN A 397 13.08 -4.59 -1.52
C ASN A 397 12.76 -5.19 -2.88
N PHE A 398 13.29 -6.37 -3.21
CA PHE A 398 13.03 -7.06 -4.47
C PHE A 398 13.31 -6.16 -5.68
N LYS A 399 14.39 -5.37 -5.60
CA LYS A 399 14.83 -4.54 -6.71
C LYS A 399 15.50 -5.43 -7.76
N PRO A 400 15.14 -5.36 -9.06
CA PRO A 400 15.84 -6.09 -10.11
C PRO A 400 17.28 -5.60 -10.26
N SER A 401 18.17 -6.48 -10.70
CA SER A 401 19.51 -6.10 -11.17
C SER A 401 19.45 -5.53 -12.59
N CYS A 402 20.50 -4.83 -13.03
CA CYS A 402 20.55 -4.25 -14.39
C CYS A 402 20.50 -5.29 -15.52
N ASN A 403 20.85 -6.55 -15.25
CA ASN A 403 20.77 -7.65 -16.20
C ASN A 403 19.48 -8.47 -16.04
N SER A 404 18.52 -7.98 -15.23
CA SER A 404 17.26 -8.67 -15.03
C SER A 404 16.50 -8.77 -16.36
N PRO A 405 15.90 -9.94 -16.66
CA PRO A 405 15.03 -10.11 -17.81
C PRO A 405 13.74 -9.29 -17.71
N CYS A 406 13.44 -8.71 -16.54
CA CYS A 406 12.30 -7.83 -16.30
C CYS A 406 12.55 -6.39 -16.75
N VAL A 407 13.82 -5.99 -16.95
CA VAL A 407 14.17 -4.61 -17.34
C VAL A 407 13.82 -4.35 -18.81
N ASP A 408 13.10 -3.26 -19.11
CA ASP A 408 12.54 -2.91 -20.42
C ASP A 408 11.61 -3.99 -21.02
N ALA A 409 11.03 -4.84 -20.18
CA ALA A 409 10.27 -6.01 -20.61
C ALA A 409 8.75 -5.80 -20.61
N GLY A 410 8.27 -4.70 -20.00
CA GLY A 410 6.87 -4.43 -19.77
C GLY A 410 6.10 -3.86 -20.96
N ASP A 411 4.85 -3.47 -20.71
CA ASP A 411 3.89 -3.07 -21.75
C ASP A 411 4.22 -1.70 -22.35
N PRO A 412 4.40 -1.60 -23.69
CA PRO A 412 4.66 -0.33 -24.38
C PRO A 412 3.48 0.65 -24.38
N SER A 413 2.27 0.24 -23.97
CA SER A 413 1.07 1.08 -23.99
C SER A 413 0.99 2.08 -22.82
N TYR A 414 1.80 1.89 -21.77
CA TYR A 414 1.82 2.80 -20.63
C TYR A 414 2.68 4.03 -20.92
N SER A 415 2.05 5.21 -20.85
CA SER A 415 2.73 6.51 -20.91
C SER A 415 3.21 6.98 -19.53
N VAL A 416 3.92 6.12 -18.80
CA VAL A 416 4.71 6.59 -17.64
C VAL A 416 5.89 7.36 -18.21
N PRO A 417 6.33 8.50 -17.64
CA PRO A 417 7.64 9.03 -18.02
C PRO A 417 8.64 7.89 -17.81
N PRO A 418 9.46 7.55 -18.81
CA PRO A 418 10.54 6.62 -18.62
C PRO A 418 11.29 7.06 -17.36
N ASP A 419 11.72 6.10 -16.58
CA ASP A 419 12.71 6.21 -15.53
C ASP A 419 14.01 6.84 -16.07
N SER A 420 13.99 8.11 -16.45
CA SER A 420 15.09 8.86 -17.08
C SER A 420 15.82 8.25 -18.29
N GLY A 421 15.53 7.01 -18.72
CA GLY A 421 16.24 6.33 -19.79
C GLY A 421 15.63 5.03 -20.35
N GLY A 422 14.57 4.46 -19.74
CA GLY A 422 13.85 3.29 -20.25
C GLY A 422 13.23 3.47 -21.64
N CYS A 423 13.40 2.51 -22.54
CA CYS A 423 12.61 2.45 -23.78
C CYS A 423 11.21 1.88 -23.53
N ARG A 424 11.05 1.10 -22.43
CA ARG A 424 9.78 0.56 -21.92
C ARG A 424 9.81 0.52 -20.39
N ILE A 425 8.63 0.42 -19.77
CA ILE A 425 8.55 0.13 -18.34
C ILE A 425 9.09 -1.27 -18.02
N ASP A 426 9.59 -1.45 -16.81
CA ASP A 426 9.99 -2.75 -16.29
C ASP A 426 8.78 -3.58 -15.85
N MET A 427 8.94 -4.91 -15.83
CA MET A 427 7.97 -5.79 -15.18
C MET A 427 8.08 -5.70 -13.65
N GLY A 428 6.94 -5.69 -12.97
CA GLY A 428 6.86 -5.66 -11.50
C GLY A 428 6.55 -4.28 -10.94
N PHE A 429 6.86 -4.08 -9.66
CA PHE A 429 6.45 -2.90 -8.89
C PHE A 429 7.52 -1.81 -8.76
N GLN A 430 8.72 -2.05 -9.28
CA GLN A 430 9.85 -1.12 -9.21
C GLN A 430 10.58 -1.10 -10.56
N GLU A 431 10.84 0.11 -11.04
CA GLU A 431 11.73 0.36 -12.18
C GLU A 431 13.21 0.25 -11.75
N TYR A 432 14.07 -0.23 -12.65
CA TYR A 432 15.51 -0.17 -12.55
C TYR A 432 16.01 1.17 -13.11
N PRO A 433 16.43 2.13 -12.29
CA PRO A 433 16.78 3.45 -12.79
C PRO A 433 18.06 3.44 -13.62
N TYR A 434 18.01 3.95 -14.86
CA TYR A 434 19.18 4.25 -15.68
C TYR A 434 18.97 5.49 -16.58
N ILE A 435 20.03 5.96 -17.24
CA ILE A 435 19.99 7.07 -18.20
C ILE A 435 20.38 6.55 -19.57
N LEU A 436 19.57 6.83 -20.59
CA LEU A 436 19.89 6.43 -21.95
C LEU A 436 21.09 7.23 -22.46
N GLY A 437 22.10 6.50 -22.94
CA GLY A 437 23.40 7.02 -23.32
C GLY A 437 24.44 7.10 -22.20
N ASP A 438 24.10 6.81 -20.95
CA ASP A 438 25.06 6.58 -19.84
C ASP A 438 25.47 5.09 -19.83
N ALA A 439 26.11 4.67 -20.92
CA ALA A 439 26.40 3.27 -21.22
C ALA A 439 27.35 2.62 -20.20
N ASN A 440 28.15 3.42 -19.50
CA ASN A 440 29.07 2.93 -18.47
C ASN A 440 28.47 3.01 -17.05
N SER A 441 27.32 3.68 -16.88
CA SER A 441 26.59 3.87 -15.62
C SER A 441 27.48 4.37 -14.47
N ASP A 442 28.47 5.21 -14.79
CA ASP A 442 29.44 5.70 -13.81
C ASP A 442 28.92 6.88 -12.97
N GLY A 443 27.72 7.37 -13.29
CA GLY A 443 27.07 8.47 -12.59
C GLY A 443 27.80 9.80 -12.75
N SER A 444 28.68 9.91 -13.76
CA SER A 444 29.47 11.11 -14.02
C SER A 444 28.59 12.27 -14.51
N ILE A 445 28.99 13.48 -14.14
CA ILE A 445 28.31 14.71 -14.53
C ILE A 445 29.12 15.37 -15.63
N SER A 446 28.49 15.60 -16.77
CA SER A 446 29.06 16.20 -17.96
C SER A 446 29.39 17.66 -17.64
N PRO A 447 30.66 18.09 -17.79
CA PRO A 447 31.05 19.48 -17.62
C PRO A 447 30.41 20.43 -18.66
N TYR A 448 29.70 19.89 -19.66
CA TYR A 448 29.02 20.63 -20.73
C TYR A 448 27.49 20.75 -20.54
N SER A 449 26.91 20.24 -19.44
CA SER A 449 25.45 20.13 -19.25
C SER A 449 24.72 21.42 -18.79
N PHE A 450 25.40 22.54 -18.59
CA PHE A 450 24.81 23.75 -17.96
C PHE A 450 24.01 24.70 -18.88
N LYS A 451 23.30 24.24 -19.93
CA LYS A 451 22.51 25.18 -20.76
C LYS A 451 21.02 24.92 -20.99
N HIS A 452 20.44 23.79 -20.61
CA HIS A 452 19.02 23.54 -20.91
C HIS A 452 18.22 22.84 -19.79
N ILE A 453 18.19 23.41 -18.58
CA ILE A 453 17.26 22.94 -17.53
C ILE A 453 16.28 24.06 -17.15
N LYS A 454 14.99 23.83 -17.40
CA LYS A 454 13.89 24.64 -16.82
C LYS A 454 13.73 24.25 -15.34
N PRO A 455 13.46 25.20 -14.42
CA PRO A 455 13.28 24.87 -13.01
C PRO A 455 11.93 24.19 -12.79
N GLY A 456 11.91 23.02 -12.14
CA GLY A 456 10.65 22.44 -11.65
C GLY A 456 10.56 20.93 -11.42
N ARG A 457 11.57 20.11 -11.74
CA ARG A 457 11.56 18.68 -11.37
C ARG A 457 12.92 18.27 -10.83
N HIS A 458 13.00 18.11 -9.51
CA HIS A 458 14.15 17.54 -8.82
C HIS A 458 13.74 16.19 -8.24
N LEU A 459 14.18 15.12 -8.89
CA LEU A 459 14.87 14.04 -8.19
C LEU A 459 16.27 14.03 -8.80
N ALA A 460 17.29 14.20 -7.96
CA ALA A 460 18.67 14.31 -8.38
C ALA A 460 19.15 12.95 -8.92
N LEU A 461 19.06 12.76 -10.23
CA LEU A 461 19.84 11.72 -10.90
C LEU A 461 21.28 12.21 -11.03
N LYS A 462 22.20 11.47 -10.44
CA LYS A 462 23.63 11.55 -10.76
C LYS A 462 23.85 10.67 -11.98
N GLY A 463 24.30 11.26 -13.09
CA GLY A 463 24.56 10.58 -14.36
C GLY A 463 24.19 11.50 -15.52
N SER A 464 25.01 11.52 -16.55
CA SER A 464 24.79 12.29 -17.77
C SER A 464 25.63 11.70 -18.87
N VAL A 465 25.15 11.78 -20.11
CA VAL A 465 25.92 11.34 -21.27
C VAL A 465 27.23 12.14 -21.38
N THR A 466 28.35 11.43 -21.47
CA THR A 466 29.71 11.95 -21.56
C THR A 466 30.51 11.29 -22.68
N ILE A 467 31.73 11.79 -22.92
CA ILE A 467 32.69 11.10 -23.79
C ILE A 467 33.13 9.74 -23.21
N GLY A 468 33.01 9.55 -21.90
CA GLY A 468 33.29 8.27 -21.23
C GLY A 468 32.38 7.16 -21.76
N ASP A 469 31.11 7.47 -22.02
CA ASP A 469 30.11 6.55 -22.57
C ASP A 469 30.45 6.13 -23.99
N VAL A 470 30.85 7.09 -24.83
CA VAL A 470 31.31 6.82 -26.19
C VAL A 470 32.51 5.86 -26.18
N LEU A 471 33.49 6.12 -25.31
CA LEU A 471 34.68 5.26 -25.18
C LEU A 471 34.29 3.87 -24.67
N PHE A 472 33.35 3.78 -23.73
CA PHE A 472 32.83 2.53 -23.23
C PHE A 472 32.16 1.71 -24.33
N MET A 473 31.29 2.33 -25.13
CA MET A 473 30.64 1.69 -26.29
C MET A 473 31.64 1.24 -27.36
N VAL A 474 32.68 2.03 -27.65
CA VAL A 474 33.75 1.64 -28.56
C VAL A 474 34.48 0.39 -28.05
N ASN A 475 34.80 0.34 -26.76
CA ASN A 475 35.45 -0.83 -26.17
C ASN A 475 34.55 -2.06 -26.23
N TYR A 476 33.26 -1.92 -25.92
CA TYR A 476 32.28 -3.00 -26.03
C TYR A 476 32.18 -3.53 -27.47
N LEU A 477 31.97 -2.66 -28.47
CA LEU A 477 31.70 -3.08 -29.84
C LEU A 477 32.93 -3.57 -30.61
N PHE A 478 34.13 -3.08 -30.28
CA PHE A 478 35.32 -3.31 -31.10
C PHE A 478 36.49 -4.00 -30.38
N VAL A 479 36.43 -4.15 -29.04
CA VAL A 479 37.58 -4.61 -28.23
C VAL A 479 37.15 -5.59 -27.14
N ASP A 480 36.06 -6.34 -27.36
CA ASP A 480 35.51 -7.34 -26.42
C ASP A 480 35.33 -6.79 -24.98
N GLY A 481 34.92 -5.52 -24.87
CA GLY A 481 34.59 -4.88 -23.60
C GLY A 481 33.35 -5.48 -22.94
N ILE A 482 33.13 -5.11 -21.67
CA ILE A 482 31.93 -5.53 -20.92
C ILE A 482 30.69 -4.85 -21.56
N PRO A 483 29.56 -5.56 -21.73
CA PRO A 483 28.33 -4.95 -22.24
C PRO A 483 27.77 -3.87 -21.31
N PRO A 484 27.09 -2.84 -21.86
CA PRO A 484 26.31 -1.88 -21.08
C PRO A 484 25.29 -2.58 -20.16
N CYS A 485 25.00 -1.97 -19.01
CA CYS A 485 24.07 -2.54 -18.02
C CYS A 485 23.16 -1.45 -17.42
N PRO A 486 21.88 -1.36 -17.82
CA PRO A 486 21.15 -2.27 -18.71
C PRO A 486 21.66 -2.23 -20.16
N PHE A 487 21.47 -3.32 -20.91
CA PHE A 487 21.97 -3.38 -22.29
C PHE A 487 21.42 -2.25 -23.17
N HIS A 488 20.14 -1.95 -23.03
CA HIS A 488 19.46 -0.89 -23.78
C HIS A 488 19.88 0.52 -23.38
N SER A 489 20.64 0.72 -22.28
CA SER A 489 21.24 2.03 -21.96
C SER A 489 22.17 2.58 -23.03
N ALA A 490 22.60 1.73 -23.98
CA ALA A 490 23.42 2.11 -25.10
C ALA A 490 22.67 2.18 -26.45
N ASP A 491 21.36 1.85 -26.51
CA ASP A 491 20.53 1.96 -27.72
C ASP A 491 19.99 3.39 -27.88
N THR A 492 20.91 4.32 -28.09
CA THR A 492 20.66 5.77 -28.06
C THR A 492 19.88 6.29 -29.26
N ASN A 493 19.68 5.46 -30.29
CA ASN A 493 18.82 5.77 -31.43
C ASN A 493 17.48 5.00 -31.41
N CYS A 494 17.29 4.13 -30.42
CA CYS A 494 16.09 3.32 -30.17
C CYS A 494 15.67 2.44 -31.35
N ASP A 495 16.65 1.94 -32.11
CA ASP A 495 16.41 1.04 -33.23
C ASP A 495 16.32 -0.43 -32.79
N GLY A 496 16.54 -0.71 -31.51
CA GLY A 496 16.52 -2.04 -30.91
C GLY A 496 17.86 -2.77 -31.00
N ALA A 497 18.93 -2.13 -31.47
CA ALA A 497 20.23 -2.75 -31.65
C ALA A 497 21.39 -1.82 -31.23
N VAL A 498 22.10 -2.19 -30.16
CA VAL A 498 23.34 -1.49 -29.75
C VAL A 498 24.46 -1.71 -30.77
N ASN A 499 24.76 -0.71 -31.58
CA ASN A 499 25.74 -0.76 -32.66
C ASN A 499 26.45 0.59 -32.92
N ILE A 500 27.17 0.72 -34.04
CA ILE A 500 27.94 1.94 -34.35
C ILE A 500 27.03 3.18 -34.56
N ALA A 501 25.78 2.98 -34.97
CA ALA A 501 24.82 4.07 -35.13
C ALA A 501 24.54 4.79 -33.80
N ASP A 502 24.58 4.06 -32.69
CA ASP A 502 24.44 4.63 -31.35
C ASP A 502 25.62 5.49 -30.94
N ILE A 503 26.84 5.02 -31.23
CA ILE A 503 28.05 5.83 -31.05
C ILE A 503 27.93 7.15 -31.83
N VAL A 504 27.41 7.09 -33.07
CA VAL A 504 27.17 8.29 -33.89
C VAL A 504 26.11 9.18 -33.28
N CYS A 505 25.03 8.62 -32.72
CA CYS A 505 23.98 9.36 -32.02
C CYS A 505 24.55 10.11 -30.80
N LEU A 506 25.31 9.42 -29.93
CA LEU A 506 25.98 10.00 -28.78
C LEU A 506 26.94 11.12 -29.16
N LEU A 507 27.79 10.92 -30.17
CA LEU A 507 28.71 11.94 -30.65
C LEU A 507 27.98 13.16 -31.21
N ASN A 508 26.89 12.96 -31.94
CA ASN A 508 26.07 14.06 -32.45
C ASN A 508 25.42 14.85 -31.32
N TYR A 509 24.90 14.19 -30.30
CA TYR A 509 24.35 14.83 -29.11
C TYR A 509 25.43 15.66 -28.39
N LEU A 510 26.59 15.06 -28.11
CA LEU A 510 27.68 15.69 -27.34
C LEU A 510 28.34 16.87 -28.06
N PHE A 511 28.55 16.77 -29.38
CA PHE A 511 29.41 17.71 -30.10
C PHE A 511 28.72 18.47 -31.24
N CYS A 512 27.57 18.01 -31.73
CA CYS A 512 26.93 18.57 -32.93
C CYS A 512 25.56 19.20 -32.67
N GLN A 513 25.15 19.39 -31.40
CA GLN A 513 23.79 19.84 -31.04
C GLN A 513 22.69 18.92 -31.62
N GLY A 514 22.99 17.63 -31.76
CA GLY A 514 22.02 16.62 -32.11
C GLY A 514 20.90 16.51 -31.06
N PRO A 515 19.81 15.79 -31.38
CA PRO A 515 18.78 15.50 -30.39
C PRO A 515 19.40 14.77 -29.18
N LEU A 516 18.73 14.88 -28.02
CA LEU A 516 18.99 13.96 -26.92
C LEU A 516 18.89 12.52 -27.43
N PRO A 517 19.64 11.56 -26.84
CA PRO A 517 19.24 10.17 -26.95
C PRO A 517 17.74 10.08 -26.70
N CYS A 518 17.09 9.25 -27.51
CA CYS A 518 15.76 8.79 -27.16
C CYS A 518 15.89 7.83 -25.95
#